data_AF-A0A915M4K6-F1
#
_entry.id   AF-A0A915M4K6-F1
#
_cell.length_a   1.000
_cell.length_b   1.000
_cell.length_c   1.000
_cell.angle_alpha   90.00
_cell.angle_beta   90.00
_cell.angle_gamma   90.00
#
_symmetry.space_group_name_H-M   'P 1'
#
loop_
_entity.id
_entity.type
_entity.pdbx_description
1 polymer ?
#
loop_
_entity_poly.entity_id
_entity_poly.type
_entity_poly.pdbx_seq_one_letter_code
_entity_poly.pdbx_strand_id
1 'polypeptide(L)'
;MSFKPTKGLLIKDWKQDVIYLVQVPRTHLIPSPSPFALKLETWIRMNGLTYRNVSNEMSKGSSKGQIPFIELNGRQFADSNQIMEHLKNYFKLSIDSKLNSMERAHLRAYTILIEESCLQYFRSMDFGWLFTEKGLLAHAKGFQKLIAQKFGAKKLQKALDAVLFGLLAQFTDTPIISETIKPLIEKSAPNLLAFVSLIKKRYWPDWNEITEKLLLNPEDSEVKKEQK
;
A
#
# COMPACT_ATOMS: atom_id res chain seq x y z
N MET A 1 -4.16 -14.84 -29.85
CA MET A 1 -3.00 -13.91 -29.97
C MET A 1 -1.82 -14.54 -29.27
N SER A 2 -0.62 -14.55 -29.87
CA SER A 2 0.55 -15.16 -29.20
C SER A 2 1.04 -14.28 -28.05
N PHE A 3 1.40 -14.93 -26.95
CA PHE A 3 1.82 -14.27 -25.72
C PHE A 3 3.27 -13.75 -25.87
N LYS A 4 3.47 -12.44 -25.67
CA LYS A 4 4.80 -11.83 -25.56
C LYS A 4 4.98 -11.27 -24.15
N PRO A 5 5.93 -11.79 -23.35
CA PRO A 5 6.26 -11.23 -22.04
C PRO A 5 6.69 -9.77 -22.15
N THR A 6 6.43 -8.98 -21.10
CA THR A 6 7.02 -7.63 -20.99
C THR A 6 8.54 -7.75 -20.85
N LYS A 7 9.32 -6.97 -21.60
CA LYS A 7 10.79 -6.93 -21.39
C LYS A 7 11.09 -6.32 -20.02
N GLY A 8 12.01 -6.93 -19.26
CA GLY A 8 12.48 -6.38 -17.98
C GLY A 8 11.64 -6.75 -16.75
N LEU A 9 10.98 -7.91 -16.75
CA LEU A 9 10.37 -8.47 -15.53
C LEU A 9 11.44 -8.66 -14.44
N LEU A 10 11.08 -8.35 -13.19
CA LEU A 10 11.92 -8.62 -12.02
C LEU A 10 11.83 -10.08 -11.58
N ILE A 11 10.66 -10.72 -11.76
CA ILE A 11 10.43 -12.12 -11.41
C ILE A 11 10.51 -12.98 -12.67
N LYS A 12 11.58 -13.75 -12.79
CA LYS A 12 11.80 -14.69 -13.90
C LYS A 12 10.99 -15.97 -13.71
N ASP A 13 11.10 -16.57 -12.54
CA ASP A 13 10.48 -17.85 -12.18
C ASP A 13 9.11 -17.64 -11.52
N TRP A 14 8.24 -16.90 -12.22
CA TRP A 14 6.89 -16.60 -11.73
C TRP A 14 5.98 -17.84 -11.80
N LYS A 15 5.13 -18.01 -10.78
CA LYS A 15 4.07 -19.03 -10.77
C LYS A 15 2.79 -18.47 -11.37
N GLN A 16 2.05 -19.31 -12.09
CA GLN A 16 0.77 -18.92 -12.67
C GLN A 16 -0.21 -18.49 -11.56
N ASP A 17 -0.94 -17.41 -11.82
CA ASP A 17 -1.99 -16.82 -10.97
C ASP A 17 -1.53 -16.37 -9.58
N VAL A 18 -0.22 -16.26 -9.37
CA VAL A 18 0.40 -15.59 -8.23
C VAL A 18 0.72 -14.14 -8.60
N ILE A 19 0.21 -13.20 -7.80
CA ILE A 19 0.45 -11.76 -7.99
C ILE A 19 1.77 -11.38 -7.30
N TYR A 20 2.79 -10.98 -8.06
CA TYR A 20 4.03 -10.46 -7.48
C TYR A 20 3.93 -8.94 -7.31
N LEU A 21 3.62 -8.50 -6.10
CA LEU A 21 3.47 -7.08 -5.76
C LEU A 21 4.83 -6.44 -5.48
N VAL A 22 5.28 -5.60 -6.42
CA VAL A 22 6.53 -4.86 -6.31
C VAL A 22 6.27 -3.49 -5.67
N GLN A 23 6.92 -3.25 -4.52
CA GLN A 23 6.76 -2.01 -3.76
C GLN A 23 8.01 -1.64 -2.95
N VAL A 24 7.97 -0.48 -2.31
CA VAL A 24 9.02 0.00 -1.39
C VAL A 24 9.20 -0.94 -0.19
N PRO A 25 10.40 -0.96 0.46
CA PRO A 25 10.66 -1.80 1.62
C PRO A 25 9.67 -1.57 2.79
N ARG A 26 9.50 -2.61 3.61
CA ARG A 26 8.78 -2.54 4.90
C ARG A 26 9.42 -1.47 5.81
N THR A 27 8.61 -0.95 6.74
CA THR A 27 9.07 -0.05 7.81
C THR A 27 8.65 -0.57 9.18
N HIS A 28 9.27 -0.06 10.24
CA HIS A 28 8.95 -0.46 11.62
C HIS A 28 7.63 0.09 12.18
N LEU A 29 6.91 0.88 11.38
CA LEU A 29 5.65 1.52 11.78
C LEU A 29 4.46 1.00 10.95
N ILE A 30 4.69 0.78 9.65
CA ILE A 30 3.65 0.46 8.70
C ILE A 30 4.16 -0.51 7.61
N PRO A 31 3.37 -1.51 7.16
CA PRO A 31 3.78 -2.47 6.14
C PRO A 31 4.18 -1.84 4.79
N SER A 32 3.69 -0.63 4.48
CA SER A 32 4.22 0.16 3.38
C SER A 32 4.04 1.66 3.62
N PRO A 33 5.10 2.49 3.44
CA PRO A 33 4.98 3.94 3.54
C PRO A 33 4.30 4.57 2.32
N SER A 34 4.16 3.82 1.22
CA SER A 34 3.36 4.22 0.05
C SER A 34 1.89 3.86 0.29
N PRO A 35 0.97 4.85 0.30
CA PRO A 35 -0.44 4.58 0.56
C PRO A 35 -1.09 3.81 -0.59
N PHE A 36 -0.60 4.00 -1.82
CA PHE A 36 -1.03 3.25 -3.01
C PHE A 36 -0.62 1.78 -2.96
N ALA A 37 0.54 1.48 -2.38
CA ALA A 37 1.02 0.11 -2.19
C ALA A 37 0.28 -0.60 -1.05
N LEU A 38 0.10 0.08 0.09
CA LEU A 38 -0.69 -0.43 1.20
C LEU A 38 -2.17 -0.63 0.81
N LYS A 39 -2.73 0.28 0.00
CA LYS A 39 -4.05 0.11 -0.64
C LYS A 39 -4.12 -1.21 -1.39
N LEU A 40 -3.20 -1.38 -2.34
CA LEU A 40 -3.21 -2.50 -3.27
C LEU A 40 -3.01 -3.82 -2.55
N GLU A 41 -2.07 -3.89 -1.60
CA GLU A 41 -1.85 -5.08 -0.76
C GLU A 41 -3.08 -5.40 0.10
N THR A 42 -3.70 -4.39 0.73
CA THR A 42 -4.94 -4.58 1.50
C THR A 42 -6.09 -5.07 0.62
N TRP A 43 -6.26 -4.51 -0.59
CA TRP A 43 -7.32 -4.93 -1.50
C TRP A 43 -7.11 -6.35 -2.04
N ILE A 44 -5.87 -6.73 -2.35
CA ILE A 44 -5.49 -8.11 -2.71
C ILE A 44 -5.85 -9.08 -1.58
N ARG A 45 -5.47 -8.76 -0.33
CA ARG A 45 -5.81 -9.53 0.88
C ARG A 45 -7.32 -9.63 1.12
N MET A 46 -8.05 -8.53 1.00
CA MET A 46 -9.51 -8.48 1.20
C MET A 46 -10.27 -9.40 0.24
N ASN A 47 -9.72 -9.65 -0.96
CA ASN A 47 -10.30 -10.53 -1.97
C ASN A 47 -9.72 -11.95 -1.96
N GLY A 48 -8.88 -12.29 -0.98
CA GLY A 48 -8.29 -13.64 -0.84
C GLY A 48 -7.37 -14.02 -2.00
N LEU A 49 -6.78 -13.05 -2.70
CA LEU A 49 -5.95 -13.31 -3.88
C LEU A 49 -4.52 -13.73 -3.45
N THR A 50 -4.02 -14.82 -4.03
CA THR A 50 -2.66 -15.31 -3.80
C THR A 50 -1.63 -14.31 -4.32
N TYR A 51 -0.75 -13.83 -3.45
CA TYR A 51 0.25 -12.85 -3.81
C TYR A 51 1.59 -13.07 -3.08
N ARG A 52 2.64 -12.41 -3.59
CA ARG A 52 3.98 -12.35 -3.01
C ARG A 52 4.46 -10.91 -3.02
N ASN A 53 4.97 -10.43 -1.90
CA ASN A 53 5.60 -9.13 -1.79
C ASN A 53 7.05 -9.18 -2.28
N VAL A 54 7.45 -8.19 -3.08
CA VAL A 54 8.78 -8.05 -3.67
C VAL A 54 9.28 -6.63 -3.43
N SER A 55 10.40 -6.51 -2.71
CA SER A 55 11.05 -5.22 -2.50
C SER A 55 11.59 -4.68 -3.82
N ASN A 56 11.32 -3.41 -4.11
CA ASN A 56 11.88 -2.69 -5.24
C ASN A 56 13.30 -2.14 -4.97
N GLU A 57 13.87 -2.44 -3.79
CA GLU A 57 15.20 -2.01 -3.35
C GLU A 57 15.42 -0.49 -3.50
N MET A 58 14.36 0.31 -3.28
CA MET A 58 14.36 1.78 -3.43
C MET A 58 14.78 2.32 -4.81
N SER A 59 14.91 1.45 -5.81
CA SER A 59 15.56 1.75 -7.10
C SER A 59 14.77 1.31 -8.33
N LYS A 60 13.90 0.31 -8.20
CA LYS A 60 13.16 -0.28 -9.32
C LYS A 60 11.75 0.32 -9.42
N GLY A 61 11.46 0.95 -10.55
CA GLY A 61 10.10 1.37 -10.92
C GLY A 61 9.51 0.42 -11.97
N SER A 62 8.22 0.57 -12.26
CA SER A 62 7.63 -0.07 -13.44
C SER A 62 8.22 0.49 -14.73
N SER A 63 7.87 -0.10 -15.87
CA SER A 63 8.08 0.42 -17.22
C SER A 63 7.57 1.86 -17.44
N LYS A 64 6.69 2.37 -16.57
CA LYS A 64 6.22 3.78 -16.55
C LYS A 64 6.87 4.64 -15.44
N GLY A 65 7.85 4.10 -14.71
CA GLY A 65 8.46 4.75 -13.53
C GLY A 65 7.58 4.77 -12.27
N GLN A 66 6.39 4.16 -12.31
CA GLN A 66 5.42 4.18 -11.20
C GLN A 66 5.65 3.04 -10.19
N ILE A 67 5.30 3.30 -8.92
CA ILE A 67 5.21 2.33 -7.82
C ILE A 67 3.92 2.57 -7.00
N PRO A 68 3.24 1.54 -6.46
CA PRO A 68 3.51 0.11 -6.67
C PRO A 68 3.25 -0.32 -8.12
N PHE A 69 3.73 -1.50 -8.46
CA PHE A 69 3.32 -2.23 -9.65
C PHE A 69 3.23 -3.72 -9.34
N ILE A 70 2.58 -4.50 -10.20
CA ILE A 70 2.56 -5.97 -10.08
C ILE A 70 3.21 -6.61 -11.31
N GLU A 71 3.73 -7.81 -11.11
CA GLU A 71 3.97 -8.77 -12.17
C GLU A 71 3.03 -9.96 -11.96
N LEU A 72 2.24 -10.27 -12.98
CA LEU A 72 1.26 -11.36 -12.98
C LEU A 72 1.33 -12.06 -14.32
N ASN A 73 1.47 -13.39 -14.30
CA ASN A 73 1.47 -14.23 -15.49
C ASN A 73 2.40 -13.71 -16.60
N GLY A 74 3.65 -13.37 -16.25
CA GLY A 74 4.67 -12.87 -17.19
C GLY A 74 4.40 -11.48 -17.79
N ARG A 75 3.50 -10.68 -17.20
CA ARG A 75 3.19 -9.31 -17.62
C ARG A 75 3.24 -8.35 -16.45
N GLN A 76 3.73 -7.15 -16.71
CA GLN A 76 3.80 -6.08 -15.72
C GLN A 76 2.61 -5.13 -15.85
N PHE A 77 2.00 -4.77 -14.71
CA PHE A 77 0.90 -3.81 -14.62
C PHE A 77 1.24 -2.74 -13.59
N ALA A 78 1.09 -1.47 -13.98
CA ALA A 78 1.37 -0.30 -13.16
C ALA A 78 0.09 0.51 -12.92
N ASP A 79 0.16 1.48 -12.00
CA ASP A 79 -0.98 2.24 -11.45
C ASP A 79 -1.94 1.38 -10.61
N SER A 80 -2.02 1.68 -9.31
CA SER A 80 -2.82 0.89 -8.36
C SER A 80 -4.31 0.75 -8.70
N ASN A 81 -4.92 1.75 -9.35
CA ASN A 81 -6.32 1.70 -9.74
C ASN A 81 -6.50 0.85 -11.02
N GLN A 82 -5.59 0.99 -12.00
CA GLN A 82 -5.57 0.14 -13.20
C GLN A 82 -5.28 -1.33 -12.87
N ILE A 83 -4.40 -1.58 -11.88
CA ILE A 83 -4.11 -2.93 -11.37
C ILE A 83 -5.36 -3.54 -10.73
N MET A 84 -6.04 -2.83 -9.83
CA MET A 84 -7.27 -3.33 -9.19
C MET A 84 -8.35 -3.68 -10.23
N GLU A 85 -8.55 -2.82 -11.23
CA GLU A 85 -9.50 -3.08 -12.32
C GLU A 85 -9.06 -4.27 -13.18
N HIS A 86 -7.77 -4.41 -13.48
CA HIS A 86 -7.25 -5.58 -14.20
C HIS A 86 -7.48 -6.88 -13.42
N LEU A 87 -7.12 -6.90 -12.13
CA LEU A 87 -7.30 -8.06 -11.25
C LEU A 87 -8.79 -8.43 -11.10
N LYS A 88 -9.67 -7.44 -10.94
CA LYS A 88 -11.13 -7.63 -10.86
C LYS A 88 -11.66 -8.35 -12.10
N ASN A 89 -11.27 -7.90 -13.29
CA ASN A 89 -11.70 -8.51 -14.55
C ASN A 89 -11.04 -9.89 -14.79
N TYR A 90 -9.75 -10.04 -14.45
CA TYR A 90 -9.00 -11.29 -14.65
C TYR A 90 -9.52 -12.43 -13.77
N PHE A 91 -9.63 -12.17 -12.46
CA PHE A 91 -10.15 -13.14 -11.47
C PHE A 91 -11.69 -13.17 -11.40
N LYS A 92 -12.39 -12.43 -12.28
CA LYS A 92 -13.87 -12.36 -12.37
C LYS A 92 -14.56 -12.02 -11.04
N LEU A 93 -13.97 -11.12 -10.27
CA LEU A 93 -14.41 -10.80 -8.91
C LEU A 93 -15.71 -9.96 -8.95
N SER A 94 -16.75 -10.44 -8.26
CA SER A 94 -18.08 -9.80 -8.21
C SER A 94 -18.17 -8.58 -7.29
N ILE A 95 -17.04 -7.87 -7.10
CA ILE A 95 -16.90 -6.67 -6.27
C ILE A 95 -17.74 -5.54 -6.85
N ASP A 96 -18.47 -4.81 -5.99
CA ASP A 96 -19.37 -3.71 -6.35
C ASP A 96 -20.51 -4.08 -7.32
N SER A 97 -20.70 -5.37 -7.62
CA SER A 97 -21.72 -5.85 -8.57
C SER A 97 -23.13 -5.39 -8.18
N LYS A 98 -23.41 -5.32 -6.88
CA LYS A 98 -24.68 -4.90 -6.28
C LYS A 98 -24.88 -3.39 -6.19
N LEU A 99 -23.86 -2.56 -6.45
CA LEU A 99 -24.00 -1.11 -6.29
C LEU A 99 -24.90 -0.52 -7.37
N ASN A 100 -25.81 0.36 -7.00
CA ASN A 100 -26.59 1.16 -7.96
C ASN A 100 -25.73 2.30 -8.56
N SER A 101 -26.24 2.98 -9.59
CA SER A 101 -25.49 4.04 -10.29
C SER A 101 -25.10 5.22 -9.40
N MET A 102 -25.92 5.57 -8.41
CA MET A 102 -25.64 6.64 -7.45
C MET A 102 -24.57 6.23 -6.44
N GLU A 103 -24.60 4.99 -5.95
CA GLU A 103 -23.55 4.44 -5.08
C GLU A 103 -22.20 4.36 -5.81
N ARG A 104 -22.19 3.99 -7.10
CA ARG A 104 -20.99 4.04 -7.95
C ARG A 104 -20.49 5.48 -8.15
N ALA A 105 -21.40 6.44 -8.32
CA ALA A 105 -21.04 7.86 -8.38
C ALA A 105 -20.46 8.37 -7.05
N HIS A 106 -21.04 8.01 -5.89
CA HIS A 106 -20.49 8.33 -4.57
C HIS A 106 -19.17 7.60 -4.26
N LEU A 107 -18.99 6.38 -4.77
CA LEU A 107 -17.72 5.67 -4.78
C LEU A 107 -16.70 6.50 -5.56
N ARG A 108 -16.94 6.81 -6.84
CA ARG A 108 -16.00 7.57 -7.68
C ARG A 108 -15.75 9.02 -7.22
N ALA A 109 -16.78 9.73 -6.79
CA ALA A 109 -16.70 11.12 -6.37
C ALA A 109 -15.87 11.24 -5.09
N TYR A 110 -16.14 10.41 -4.08
CA TYR A 110 -15.27 10.40 -2.92
C TYR A 110 -13.88 9.83 -3.31
N THR A 111 -13.74 8.96 -4.32
CA THR A 111 -12.41 8.53 -4.86
C THR A 111 -11.53 9.71 -5.13
N ILE A 112 -12.02 10.64 -5.93
CA ILE A 112 -11.27 11.83 -6.31
C ILE A 112 -11.18 12.82 -5.14
N LEU A 113 -12.21 12.93 -4.28
CA LEU A 113 -12.29 13.97 -3.25
C LEU A 113 -11.10 13.98 -2.29
N ILE A 114 -10.50 12.85 -1.98
CA ILE A 114 -9.29 12.90 -1.16
C ILE A 114 -8.12 12.23 -1.97
N GLU A 115 -8.33 11.28 -2.92
CA GLU A 115 -7.23 10.77 -3.81
C GLU A 115 -6.67 11.86 -4.71
N GLU A 116 -7.43 12.93 -4.90
CA GLU A 116 -6.94 14.19 -5.44
C GLU A 116 -7.19 15.45 -4.59
N SER A 117 -8.33 15.64 -3.91
CA SER A 117 -8.65 17.01 -3.43
C SER A 117 -8.00 17.37 -2.10
N CYS A 118 -8.54 16.91 -0.96
CA CYS A 118 -8.06 17.33 0.37
C CYS A 118 -6.84 16.55 0.94
N LEU A 119 -5.95 16.05 0.06
CA LEU A 119 -4.50 16.09 0.34
C LEU A 119 -3.82 16.99 -0.67
N GLN A 120 -4.28 18.24 -0.67
CA GLN A 120 -3.41 19.35 -0.96
C GLN A 120 -2.19 19.41 0.00
N TYR A 121 -2.11 18.68 1.13
CA TYR A 121 -2.71 18.84 2.48
C TYR A 121 -2.02 17.92 3.53
N PHE A 122 -2.60 16.82 4.06
CA PHE A 122 -2.01 16.13 5.23
C PHE A 122 -0.59 15.56 5.07
N ARG A 123 -0.26 14.81 4.00
CA ARG A 123 1.14 14.38 3.76
C ARG A 123 2.10 15.55 3.44
N SER A 124 1.61 16.72 3.04
CA SER A 124 2.46 17.92 2.91
C SER A 124 2.57 18.74 4.20
N MET A 125 1.75 18.43 5.22
CA MET A 125 1.89 19.04 6.55
C MET A 125 3.05 18.40 7.31
N ASP A 126 3.23 17.07 7.20
CA ASP A 126 4.44 16.39 7.67
C ASP A 126 4.75 15.14 6.83
N PHE A 127 5.94 15.12 6.22
CA PHE A 127 6.54 13.97 5.53
C PHE A 127 7.92 13.62 6.12
N GLY A 128 8.37 14.35 7.14
CA GLY A 128 9.72 14.26 7.72
C GLY A 128 9.99 12.90 8.35
N TRP A 129 8.97 12.28 8.95
CA TRP A 129 9.06 10.95 9.55
C TRP A 129 9.56 9.87 8.59
N LEU A 130 9.26 9.98 7.27
CA LEU A 130 9.73 9.03 6.27
C LEU A 130 11.25 9.05 6.13
N PHE A 131 11.85 10.20 6.41
CA PHE A 131 13.28 10.46 6.47
C PHE A 131 13.80 10.42 7.91
N THR A 132 13.33 9.45 8.69
CA THR A 132 13.89 9.05 9.99
C THR A 132 14.26 7.57 9.97
N GLU A 133 14.99 7.10 10.99
CA GLU A 133 15.36 5.68 11.14
C GLU A 133 14.15 4.76 11.37
N LYS A 134 12.97 5.31 11.70
CA LYS A 134 11.71 4.55 11.74
C LYS A 134 11.04 4.42 10.36
N GLY A 135 11.46 5.23 9.39
CA GLY A 135 10.97 5.27 8.01
C GLY A 135 11.93 4.57 7.03
N LEU A 136 12.05 5.11 5.81
CA LEU A 136 12.88 4.53 4.74
C LEU A 136 14.39 4.73 4.97
N LEU A 137 14.76 5.58 5.92
CA LEU A 137 16.15 5.85 6.26
C LEU A 137 16.83 4.68 6.98
N ALA A 138 16.07 3.74 7.55
CA ALA A 138 16.58 2.44 7.98
C ALA A 138 17.33 1.69 6.85
N HIS A 139 17.00 1.98 5.58
CA HIS A 139 17.57 1.34 4.40
C HIS A 139 18.59 2.22 3.65
N ALA A 140 18.80 3.48 4.08
CA ALA A 140 19.66 4.44 3.37
C ALA A 140 21.08 4.52 3.95
N LYS A 141 22.09 4.65 3.08
CA LYS A 141 23.50 4.79 3.48
C LYS A 141 24.09 6.12 3.00
N GLY A 142 24.75 6.84 3.91
CA GLY A 142 25.56 8.02 3.60
C GLY A 142 24.78 9.23 3.02
N PHE A 143 25.40 9.91 2.05
CA PHE A 143 25.06 11.26 1.58
C PHE A 143 23.64 11.42 0.99
N GLN A 144 23.00 10.33 0.55
CA GLN A 144 21.62 10.33 0.05
C GLN A 144 20.60 10.84 1.09
N LYS A 145 20.96 10.81 2.39
CA LYS A 145 20.17 11.30 3.53
C LYS A 145 19.74 12.77 3.42
N LEU A 146 20.53 13.63 2.77
CA LEU A 146 20.36 15.10 2.82
C LEU A 146 19.35 15.66 1.81
N ILE A 147 19.21 15.03 0.63
CA ILE A 147 18.54 15.65 -0.53
C ILE A 147 17.01 15.48 -0.46
N ALA A 148 16.54 14.36 0.08
CA ALA A 148 15.13 14.00 0.05
C ALA A 148 14.24 14.79 1.04
N GLN A 149 14.82 15.44 2.06
CA GLN A 149 14.08 16.21 3.06
C GLN A 149 13.33 17.45 2.52
N LYS A 150 13.66 17.94 1.32
CA LYS A 150 13.29 19.31 0.91
C LYS A 150 11.98 19.49 0.12
N PHE A 151 11.45 18.48 -0.59
CA PHE A 151 10.29 18.68 -1.47
C PHE A 151 9.41 17.41 -1.61
N GLY A 152 8.10 17.53 -1.33
CA GLY A 152 7.14 16.43 -1.57
C GLY A 152 5.75 16.67 -0.98
N ALA A 153 4.81 17.15 -1.79
CA ALA A 153 3.39 17.31 -1.44
C ALA A 153 2.49 16.33 -2.23
N LYS A 154 1.24 16.01 -1.80
CA LYS A 154 0.18 15.15 -2.48
C LYS A 154 0.27 13.58 -2.26
N LYS A 155 -0.77 12.70 -2.26
CA LYS A 155 -2.27 12.78 -2.23
C LYS A 155 -3.03 11.57 -1.49
N LEU A 156 -4.40 11.46 -1.44
CA LEU A 156 -5.27 10.70 -0.43
C LEU A 156 -6.27 9.57 -1.03
N GLN A 157 -7.61 9.53 -0.71
CA GLN A 157 -8.88 8.69 -0.98
C GLN A 157 -9.12 7.37 -1.82
N LYS A 158 -10.28 7.18 -2.54
CA LYS A 158 -11.36 6.07 -2.50
C LYS A 158 -11.35 4.84 -3.45
N ALA A 159 -10.70 3.70 -3.22
CA ALA A 159 -9.46 3.47 -2.51
C ALA A 159 -9.53 3.47 -0.95
N LEU A 160 -9.91 4.55 -0.28
CA LEU A 160 -10.58 4.76 1.03
C LEU A 160 -10.55 3.55 1.96
N ASP A 161 -11.38 2.56 1.77
CA ASP A 161 -11.48 1.57 2.83
C ASP A 161 -10.16 0.76 2.98
N ALA A 162 -9.30 0.83 1.95
CA ALA A 162 -7.87 0.52 1.97
C ALA A 162 -6.90 1.76 1.96
N VAL A 163 -7.31 2.99 1.63
CA VAL A 163 -6.48 4.23 1.69
C VAL A 163 -6.79 5.15 2.85
N LEU A 164 -8.05 5.47 3.17
CA LEU A 164 -8.46 5.84 4.53
C LEU A 164 -7.81 4.88 5.52
N PHE A 165 -7.82 3.57 5.30
CA PHE A 165 -7.01 2.66 6.13
C PHE A 165 -5.49 2.95 5.99
N GLY A 166 -4.94 2.96 4.76
CA GLY A 166 -3.52 3.25 4.51
C GLY A 166 -3.03 4.68 4.81
N LEU A 167 -3.91 5.53 5.36
CA LEU A 167 -3.70 6.91 5.79
C LEU A 167 -3.97 7.09 7.26
N LEU A 168 -5.09 6.58 7.75
CA LEU A 168 -5.40 6.60 9.17
C LEU A 168 -4.44 5.71 9.95
N ALA A 169 -3.97 4.59 9.39
CA ALA A 169 -2.84 3.86 9.95
C ALA A 169 -1.57 4.72 10.03
N GLN A 170 -1.37 5.67 9.10
CA GLN A 170 -0.29 6.66 9.25
C GLN A 170 -0.56 7.58 10.45
N PHE A 171 -1.82 8.00 10.67
CA PHE A 171 -2.18 8.86 11.80
C PHE A 171 -2.21 8.16 13.18
N THR A 172 -2.44 6.85 13.23
CA THR A 172 -2.45 6.09 14.50
C THR A 172 -1.11 5.48 14.87
N ASP A 173 -0.36 4.97 13.87
CA ASP A 173 0.78 4.07 14.09
C ASP A 173 2.14 4.72 13.74
N THR A 174 2.18 5.93 13.16
CA THR A 174 3.43 6.70 13.00
C THR A 174 3.58 7.76 14.09
N PRO A 175 4.82 8.11 14.50
CA PRO A 175 5.05 9.15 15.50
C PRO A 175 4.85 10.55 14.87
N ILE A 176 3.64 11.06 15.00
CA ILE A 176 3.28 12.42 14.58
C ILE A 176 3.69 13.44 15.64
N ILE A 177 4.38 14.51 15.22
CA ILE A 177 4.91 15.56 16.11
C ILE A 177 3.81 16.54 16.56
N SER A 178 2.64 16.56 15.89
CA SER A 178 1.47 17.33 16.31
C SER A 178 0.67 16.59 17.39
N GLU A 179 0.74 17.08 18.63
CA GLU A 179 -0.11 16.65 19.75
C GLU A 179 -1.62 16.89 19.52
N THR A 180 -1.98 17.62 18.46
CA THR A 180 -3.36 18.10 18.23
C THR A 180 -4.20 17.14 17.38
N ILE A 181 -3.61 16.47 16.38
CA ILE A 181 -4.38 15.73 15.37
C ILE A 181 -4.95 14.42 15.93
N LYS A 182 -4.17 13.64 16.69
CA LYS A 182 -4.64 12.37 17.24
C LYS A 182 -5.80 12.56 18.24
N PRO A 183 -5.72 13.45 19.25
CA PRO A 183 -6.85 13.76 20.11
C PRO A 183 -8.05 14.37 19.37
N LEU A 184 -7.82 15.15 18.30
CA LEU A 184 -8.92 15.68 17.48
C LEU A 184 -9.67 14.56 16.74
N ILE A 185 -8.97 13.56 16.19
CA ILE A 185 -9.60 12.39 15.55
C ILE A 185 -10.32 11.53 16.59
N GLU A 186 -9.70 11.29 17.76
CA GLU A 186 -10.31 10.56 18.88
C GLU A 186 -11.59 11.23 19.38
N LYS A 187 -11.61 12.56 19.47
CA LYS A 187 -12.76 13.36 19.93
C LYS A 187 -13.83 13.58 18.86
N SER A 188 -13.46 13.85 17.61
CA SER A 188 -14.36 14.31 16.55
C SER A 188 -14.75 13.23 15.54
N ALA A 189 -14.02 12.11 15.49
CA ALA A 189 -14.28 11.02 14.55
C ALA A 189 -13.99 9.62 15.15
N PRO A 190 -14.52 9.24 16.33
CA PRO A 190 -14.24 7.94 16.94
C PRO A 190 -14.64 6.75 16.06
N ASN A 191 -15.71 6.89 15.28
CA ASN A 191 -16.16 5.88 14.29
C ASN A 191 -15.10 5.56 13.23
N LEU A 192 -14.24 6.53 12.93
CA LEU A 192 -13.15 6.45 11.95
C LEU A 192 -11.97 5.62 12.49
N LEU A 193 -11.67 5.74 13.79
CA LEU A 193 -10.70 4.90 14.48
C LEU A 193 -11.20 3.47 14.63
N ALA A 194 -12.47 3.29 15.01
CA ALA A 194 -13.10 1.98 15.08
C ALA A 194 -13.01 1.25 13.74
N PHE A 195 -13.28 1.94 12.62
CA PHE A 195 -13.11 1.41 11.28
C PHE A 195 -11.67 0.91 11.01
N VAL A 196 -10.64 1.69 11.35
CA VAL A 196 -9.23 1.30 11.17
C VAL A 196 -8.88 0.06 11.98
N SER A 197 -9.27 0.03 13.26
CA SER A 197 -9.01 -1.10 14.15
C SER A 197 -9.68 -2.38 13.62
N LEU A 198 -10.88 -2.27 13.04
CA LEU A 198 -11.58 -3.39 12.41
C LEU A 198 -10.88 -3.91 11.15
N ILE A 199 -10.43 -3.02 10.25
CA ILE A 199 -9.69 -3.42 9.03
C ILE A 199 -8.34 -4.06 9.40
N LYS A 200 -7.59 -3.46 10.33
CA LYS A 200 -6.32 -4.00 10.84
C LYS A 200 -6.51 -5.41 11.40
N LYS A 201 -7.46 -5.57 12.33
CA LYS A 201 -7.79 -6.86 12.96
C LYS A 201 -8.22 -7.93 11.96
N ARG A 202 -8.92 -7.57 10.88
CA ARG A 202 -9.54 -8.52 9.95
C ARG A 202 -8.64 -8.97 8.80
N TYR A 203 -7.78 -8.09 8.29
CA TYR A 203 -6.99 -8.35 7.07
C TYR A 203 -5.47 -8.25 7.28
N TRP A 204 -5.03 -7.84 8.47
CA TRP A 204 -3.61 -7.73 8.85
C TRP A 204 -3.35 -8.34 10.25
N PRO A 205 -3.67 -9.63 10.47
CA PRO A 205 -3.37 -10.31 11.74
C PRO A 205 -1.85 -10.38 12.03
N ASP A 206 -1.05 -10.32 10.97
CA ASP A 206 0.40 -10.37 10.89
C ASP A 206 1.08 -8.98 10.97
N TRP A 207 0.33 -7.90 11.21
CA TRP A 207 0.85 -6.52 11.16
C TRP A 207 2.11 -6.32 12.00
N ASN A 208 2.06 -6.69 13.29
CA ASN A 208 3.15 -6.47 14.23
C ASN A 208 4.39 -7.27 13.82
N GLU A 209 4.21 -8.52 13.37
CA GLU A 209 5.30 -9.36 12.88
C GLU A 209 5.98 -8.77 11.63
N ILE A 210 5.19 -8.25 10.68
CA ILE A 210 5.71 -7.53 9.51
C ILE A 210 6.50 -6.29 9.93
N THR A 211 6.00 -5.47 10.86
CA THR A 211 6.64 -4.21 11.24
C THR A 211 7.87 -4.42 12.15
N GLU A 212 7.79 -5.30 13.14
CA GLU A 212 8.91 -5.56 14.07
C GLU A 212 10.08 -6.22 13.35
N LYS A 213 9.82 -7.22 12.50
CA LYS A 213 10.85 -8.05 11.85
C LYS A 213 11.17 -7.62 10.41
N LEU A 214 10.48 -6.60 9.88
CA LEU A 214 10.56 -6.13 8.49
C LEU A 214 10.30 -7.23 7.43
N LEU A 215 9.47 -8.23 7.76
CA LEU A 215 9.20 -9.35 6.87
C LEU A 215 8.41 -8.90 5.62
N LEU A 216 8.96 -9.19 4.44
CA LEU A 216 8.25 -9.01 3.17
C LEU A 216 7.04 -9.93 3.10
N ASN A 217 7.24 -11.20 3.43
CA ASN A 217 6.27 -12.30 3.37
C ASN A 217 6.42 -13.12 4.67
N PRO A 218 5.48 -13.03 5.64
CA PRO A 218 5.59 -13.73 6.92
C PRO A 218 5.70 -15.25 6.81
N GLU A 219 5.05 -15.85 5.81
CA GLU A 219 5.03 -17.29 5.57
C GLU A 219 6.43 -17.88 5.28
N ASP A 220 7.37 -17.08 4.76
CA ASP A 220 8.76 -17.48 4.56
C ASP A 220 9.51 -17.77 5.88
N SER A 221 8.96 -17.33 7.02
CA SER A 221 9.56 -17.52 8.35
C SER A 221 9.04 -18.76 9.09
N GLU A 222 7.89 -19.30 8.70
CA GLU A 222 7.30 -20.53 9.25
C GLU A 222 7.94 -21.76 8.60
N VAL A 223 8.08 -21.77 7.27
CA VAL A 223 8.77 -22.83 6.51
C VAL A 223 10.20 -23.08 7.02
N LYS A 224 10.88 -22.04 7.52
CA LYS A 224 12.23 -22.15 8.13
C LYS A 224 12.25 -22.74 9.54
N LYS A 225 11.11 -22.84 10.21
CA LYS A 225 10.96 -23.52 11.51
C LYS A 225 10.61 -24.99 11.34
N GLU A 226 9.81 -25.33 10.33
CA GLU A 226 9.43 -26.73 10.03
C GLU A 226 10.55 -27.54 9.37
N GLN A 227 11.57 -26.86 8.81
CA GLN A 227 12.77 -27.47 8.24
C GLN A 227 13.95 -27.56 9.24
N LYS A 228 13.66 -27.48 10.54
CA LYS A 228 14.63 -27.53 11.64
C LYS A 228 14.24 -28.55 12.71
#